data_AF-V9D4Y0-F1
#
_entry.id   AF-V9D4Y0-F1
#
_cell.length_a   1.000
_cell.length_b   1.000
_cell.length_c   1.000
_cell.angle_alpha   90.00
_cell.angle_beta   90.00
_cell.angle_gamma   90.00
#
_symmetry.space_group_name_H-M   'P 1'
#
loop_
_entity.id
_entity.type
_entity.pdbx_description
1 polymer ?
#
loop_
_entity_poly.entity_id
_entity_poly.type
_entity_poly.pdbx_seq_one_letter_code
_entity_poly.pdbx_strand_id
1 'polypeptide(L)'
;MSVDYILGLVRTVRDTKDSSEYSTPLDIAREHGWKDLYGKLSPVIRRPVNHKALQALQLHLHNLIRDTFGTHPEAHLACFLLPELEILTEFDRSRIWFPLNPELLDTRDGLAVHIVLERNELVVVMRWGRTVRKSYRISMSGVQEIQQAVVLH
;
A
#
# COMPACT_ATOMS: atom_id res chain seq x y z
N MET A 1 15.10 1.13 -4.59
CA MET A 1 14.10 1.69 -3.67
C MET A 1 14.46 3.15 -3.41
N SER A 2 13.53 4.10 -3.59
CA SER A 2 13.77 5.52 -3.24
C SER A 2 13.72 5.71 -1.73
N VAL A 3 14.46 6.69 -1.18
CA VAL A 3 14.45 7.03 0.25
C VAL A 3 13.05 7.44 0.73
N ASP A 4 12.26 8.07 -0.14
CA ASP A 4 10.87 8.46 0.12
C ASP A 4 9.95 7.27 0.40
N TYR A 5 10.29 6.10 -0.15
CA TYR A 5 9.53 4.88 0.01
C TYR A 5 9.60 4.35 1.44
N ILE A 6 10.82 4.34 2.01
CA ILE A 6 11.09 3.84 3.35
C ILE A 6 10.50 4.80 4.39
N LEU A 7 10.72 6.11 4.21
CA LEU A 7 10.19 7.11 5.14
C LEU A 7 8.66 7.12 5.16
N GLY A 8 8.03 6.97 3.99
CA GLY A 8 6.59 6.88 3.83
C GLY A 8 5.97 5.68 4.54
N LEU A 9 6.52 4.50 4.32
CA LEU A 9 6.06 3.28 4.99
C LEU A 9 6.15 3.40 6.50
N VAL A 10 7.30 3.87 7.03
CA VAL A 10 7.52 4.02 8.47
C VAL A 10 6.46 4.91 9.12
N ARG A 11 6.05 6.02 8.49
CA ARG A 11 5.02 6.93 9.02
C ARG A 11 3.64 6.28 9.17
N THR A 12 3.34 5.26 8.36
CA THR A 12 2.06 4.53 8.42
C THR A 12 2.10 3.28 9.30
N VAL A 13 3.27 2.88 9.80
CA VAL A 13 3.40 1.75 10.73
C VAL A 13 2.77 2.15 12.06
N ARG A 14 1.79 1.36 12.51
CA ARG A 14 1.13 1.55 13.80
C ARG A 14 1.73 0.55 14.80
N ASP A 15 1.99 1.00 16.03
CA ASP A 15 2.43 0.08 17.09
C ASP A 15 1.28 -0.87 17.45
N THR A 16 1.55 -2.17 17.39
CA THR A 16 0.56 -3.22 17.66
C THR A 16 0.75 -3.87 19.03
N LYS A 17 1.75 -3.48 19.82
CA LYS A 17 2.17 -4.27 20.99
C LYS A 17 1.54 -3.85 22.32
N ASP A 18 1.46 -2.57 22.68
CA ASP A 18 1.07 -2.20 24.06
C ASP A 18 0.43 -0.82 24.25
N SER A 19 0.32 0.04 23.23
CA SER A 19 -0.38 1.33 23.35
C SER A 19 -1.83 1.21 22.88
N SER A 20 -2.74 1.95 23.51
CA SER A 20 -4.14 2.07 23.05
C SER A 20 -4.18 2.25 21.53
N GLU A 21 -4.78 1.29 20.84
CA GLU A 21 -5.16 1.33 19.42
C GLU A 21 -4.51 2.45 18.57
N TYR A 22 -3.46 2.09 17.82
CA TYR A 22 -3.04 2.78 16.58
C TYR A 22 -2.28 4.12 16.67
N SER A 23 -1.27 4.26 17.52
CA SER A 23 -0.36 5.42 17.46
C SER A 23 0.59 5.33 16.27
N THR A 24 0.57 6.31 15.36
CA THR A 24 1.59 6.47 14.31
C THR A 24 2.90 6.97 14.93
N PRO A 25 4.06 6.92 14.24
CA PRO A 25 5.29 7.47 14.79
C PRO A 25 5.19 8.97 15.10
N LEU A 26 4.34 9.70 14.37
CA LEU A 26 4.05 11.11 14.68
C LEU A 26 3.29 11.25 15.99
N ASP A 27 2.34 10.37 16.28
CA ASP A 27 1.58 10.39 17.53
C ASP A 27 2.48 10.05 18.72
N ILE A 28 3.34 9.03 18.58
CA ILE A 28 4.38 8.71 19.58
C ILE A 28 5.31 9.91 19.80
N ALA A 29 5.80 10.54 18.73
CA ALA A 29 6.64 11.73 18.85
C ALA A 29 5.90 12.87 19.57
N ARG A 30 4.59 13.03 19.36
CA ARG A 30 3.77 14.03 20.05
C ARG A 30 3.59 13.71 21.53
N GLU A 31 3.28 12.48 21.87
CA GLU A 31 3.14 12.00 23.25
C GLU A 31 4.43 12.24 24.06
N HIS A 32 5.59 12.01 23.43
CA HIS A 32 6.90 12.22 24.06
C HIS A 32 7.47 13.64 23.89
N GLY A 33 6.78 14.55 23.20
CA GLY A 33 7.20 15.94 23.01
C GLY A 33 8.43 16.14 22.11
N TRP A 34 8.75 15.18 21.23
CA TRP A 34 9.91 15.19 20.32
C TRP A 34 9.69 16.07 19.09
N LYS A 35 9.63 17.39 19.31
CA LYS A 35 9.28 18.39 18.28
C LYS A 35 10.16 18.35 17.02
N ASP A 36 11.44 18.03 17.17
CA ASP A 36 12.39 17.94 16.04
C ASP A 36 12.02 16.86 15.01
N LEU A 37 11.18 15.90 15.40
CA LEU A 37 10.69 14.83 14.53
C LEU A 37 9.39 15.19 13.81
N TYR A 38 8.66 16.23 14.23
CA TYR A 38 7.32 16.51 13.72
C TYR A 38 7.34 16.78 12.23
N GLY A 39 8.24 17.66 11.76
CA GLY A 39 8.35 17.95 10.33
C GLY A 39 8.80 16.74 9.49
N LYS A 40 9.56 15.82 10.09
CA LYS A 40 10.05 14.60 9.42
C LYS A 40 9.01 13.48 9.38
N LEU A 41 8.07 13.47 10.31
CA LEU A 41 7.05 12.43 10.44
C LEU A 41 5.68 12.88 9.91
N SER A 42 5.48 14.19 9.75
CA SER A 42 4.24 14.74 9.21
C SER A 42 4.07 14.34 7.74
N PRO A 43 2.90 13.81 7.35
CA PRO A 43 2.63 13.46 5.97
C PRO A 43 2.58 14.71 5.08
N VAL A 44 3.07 14.59 3.85
CA VAL A 44 3.01 15.67 2.85
C VAL A 44 2.07 15.26 1.74
N ILE A 45 0.79 15.59 1.90
CA ILE A 45 -0.27 15.19 0.97
C ILE A 45 -0.15 16.00 -0.32
N ARG A 46 0.24 15.33 -1.41
CA ARG A 46 0.36 15.92 -2.75
C ARG A 46 -0.88 15.71 -3.60
N ARG A 47 -1.59 14.60 -3.36
CA ARG A 47 -2.81 14.22 -4.07
C ARG A 47 -3.92 13.91 -3.08
N PRO A 48 -4.71 14.91 -2.69
CA PRO A 48 -5.81 14.69 -1.77
C PRO A 48 -6.84 13.75 -2.40
N VAL A 49 -7.25 12.76 -1.63
CA VAL A 49 -8.33 11.82 -1.96
C VAL A 49 -9.38 11.91 -0.85
N ASN A 50 -10.64 11.73 -1.23
CA ASN A 50 -11.72 11.71 -0.24
C ASN A 50 -11.48 10.58 0.78
N HIS A 51 -11.53 10.89 2.08
CA HIS A 51 -11.23 9.91 3.13
C HIS A 51 -12.13 8.66 3.08
N LYS A 52 -13.44 8.85 2.84
CA LYS A 52 -14.39 7.74 2.70
C LYS A 52 -14.08 6.89 1.47
N ALA A 53 -13.66 7.52 0.37
CA ALA A 53 -13.21 6.80 -0.82
C ALA A 53 -11.93 6.00 -0.52
N LEU A 54 -10.94 6.61 0.14
CA LEU A 54 -9.67 5.96 0.48
C LEU A 54 -9.88 4.73 1.36
N GLN A 55 -10.73 4.81 2.38
CA GLN A 55 -11.10 3.67 3.23
C GLN A 55 -11.77 2.54 2.43
N ALA A 56 -12.73 2.87 1.56
CA ALA A 56 -13.41 1.88 0.72
C ALA A 56 -12.44 1.18 -0.24
N LEU A 57 -11.57 1.96 -0.91
CA LEU A 57 -10.54 1.43 -1.79
C LEU A 57 -9.56 0.53 -1.04
N GLN A 58 -9.17 0.90 0.18
CA GLN A 58 -8.25 0.12 1.01
C GLN A 58 -8.87 -1.22 1.40
N LEU A 59 -10.12 -1.22 1.86
CA LEU A 59 -10.85 -2.44 2.19
C LEU A 59 -10.94 -3.38 0.98
N HIS A 60 -11.34 -2.85 -0.19
CA HIS A 60 -11.44 -3.64 -1.40
C HIS A 60 -10.09 -4.18 -1.88
N LEU A 61 -9.03 -3.38 -1.79
CA LEU A 61 -7.68 -3.82 -2.12
C LEU A 61 -7.24 -4.97 -1.20
N HIS A 62 -7.39 -4.80 0.12
CA HIS A 62 -6.95 -5.78 1.10
C HIS A 62 -7.71 -7.09 0.95
N ASN A 63 -9.02 -7.03 0.73
CA ASN A 63 -9.84 -8.22 0.44
C ASN A 63 -9.37 -8.89 -0.85
N LEU A 64 -9.16 -8.13 -1.93
CA LEU A 64 -8.69 -8.69 -3.20
C LEU A 64 -7.33 -9.39 -3.06
N ILE A 65 -6.38 -8.81 -2.32
CA ILE A 65 -5.08 -9.45 -2.06
C ILE A 65 -5.26 -10.76 -1.29
N ARG A 66 -6.08 -10.77 -0.25
CA ARG A 66 -6.36 -11.97 0.57
C ARG A 66 -7.08 -13.05 -0.24
N ASP A 67 -8.10 -12.69 -1.02
CA ASP A 67 -8.84 -13.64 -1.84
C ASP A 67 -7.96 -14.25 -2.93
N THR A 68 -7.03 -13.45 -3.48
CA THR A 68 -6.17 -13.87 -4.58
C THR A 68 -4.96 -14.70 -4.12
N PHE A 69 -4.34 -14.33 -3.01
CA PHE A 69 -3.07 -14.91 -2.56
C PHE A 69 -3.14 -15.60 -1.19
N GLY A 70 -4.26 -15.53 -0.47
CA GLY A 70 -4.41 -16.04 0.91
C GLY A 70 -4.13 -17.53 1.07
N THR A 71 -4.31 -18.32 0.02
CA THR A 71 -4.03 -19.75 0.00
C THR A 71 -2.83 -20.12 -0.88
N HIS A 72 -2.14 -19.13 -1.44
CA HIS A 72 -1.01 -19.38 -2.34
C HIS A 72 0.23 -19.77 -1.51
N PRO A 73 0.87 -20.93 -1.76
CA PRO A 73 1.90 -21.49 -0.88
C PRO A 73 3.15 -20.61 -0.76
N GLU A 74 3.49 -19.89 -1.83
CA GLU A 74 4.63 -18.97 -1.87
C GLU A 74 4.28 -17.54 -1.43
N ALA A 75 3.01 -17.25 -1.14
CA ALA A 75 2.59 -15.93 -0.66
C ALA A 75 2.62 -15.92 0.87
N HIS A 76 3.61 -15.24 1.44
CA HIS A 76 3.79 -15.17 2.89
C HIS A 76 3.00 -14.00 3.48
N LEU A 77 1.69 -13.89 3.19
CA LEU A 77 0.88 -12.74 3.60
C LEU A 77 0.88 -12.49 5.12
N ALA A 78 0.96 -13.55 5.93
CA ALA A 78 1.05 -13.44 7.38
C ALA A 78 2.33 -12.74 7.87
N CYS A 79 3.37 -12.66 7.02
CA CYS A 79 4.63 -12.00 7.33
C CYS A 79 4.62 -10.49 6.98
N PHE A 80 3.52 -9.98 6.40
CA PHE A 80 3.45 -8.59 5.96
C PHE A 80 2.24 -7.85 6.55
N LEU A 81 2.44 -6.56 6.80
CA LEU A 81 1.34 -5.60 6.87
C LEU A 81 0.96 -5.23 5.44
N LEU A 82 -0.34 -5.34 5.11
CA LEU A 82 -0.83 -4.91 3.81
C LEU A 82 -0.66 -3.39 3.67
N PRO A 83 -0.37 -2.89 2.45
CA PRO A 83 -0.06 -1.48 2.26
C PRO A 83 -1.29 -0.62 2.57
N GLU A 84 -1.08 0.41 3.41
CA GLU A 84 -2.05 1.48 3.61
C GLU A 84 -2.04 2.41 2.38
N LEU A 85 -3.21 2.89 1.94
CA LEU A 85 -3.32 3.72 0.73
C LEU A 85 -2.96 5.18 0.97
N GLU A 86 -2.96 5.65 2.22
CA GLU A 86 -2.61 7.03 2.58
C GLU A 86 -1.25 7.43 2.00
N ILE A 87 -0.28 6.52 1.97
CA ILE A 87 1.05 6.82 1.44
C ILE A 87 1.06 7.16 -0.06
N LEU A 88 0.11 6.63 -0.83
CA LEU A 88 0.00 6.93 -2.25
C LEU A 88 -0.40 8.38 -2.52
N THR A 89 -0.98 9.06 -1.53
CA THR A 89 -1.31 10.48 -1.60
C THR A 89 -0.08 11.38 -1.45
N GLU A 90 1.02 10.85 -0.91
CA GLU A 90 2.28 11.58 -0.70
C GLU A 90 3.27 11.41 -1.87
N PHE A 91 3.18 10.32 -2.63
CA PHE A 91 4.13 10.00 -3.70
C PHE A 91 3.84 10.78 -4.98
N ASP A 92 4.88 11.31 -5.64
CA ASP A 92 4.76 12.04 -6.91
C ASP A 92 4.18 11.20 -8.06
N ARG A 93 4.23 9.87 -8.02
CA ARG A 93 3.60 9.00 -9.03
C ARG A 93 2.45 8.13 -8.50
N SER A 94 2.05 8.34 -7.25
CA SER A 94 0.95 7.63 -6.57
C SER A 94 0.88 6.14 -6.86
N ARG A 95 2.06 5.48 -6.87
CA ARG A 95 2.20 4.05 -7.17
C ARG A 95 3.10 3.36 -6.16
N ILE A 96 2.74 2.14 -5.78
CA ILE A 96 3.51 1.32 -4.83
C ILE A 96 3.79 -0.08 -5.39
N TRP A 97 5.02 -0.49 -5.09
CA TRP A 97 5.66 -1.80 -5.19
C TRP A 97 5.45 -2.78 -4.03
N PHE A 98 4.42 -3.65 -3.98
CA PHE A 98 4.27 -4.55 -2.82
C PHE A 98 4.64 -6.01 -3.12
N PRO A 99 5.79 -6.52 -2.63
CA PRO A 99 6.18 -7.92 -2.78
C PRO A 99 5.42 -8.82 -1.79
N LEU A 100 5.11 -10.05 -2.21
CA LEU A 100 4.39 -11.05 -1.40
C LEU A 100 5.26 -12.25 -0.98
N ASN A 101 6.54 -12.23 -1.32
CA ASN A 101 7.50 -13.24 -0.91
C ASN A 101 8.77 -12.53 -0.37
N PRO A 102 9.08 -12.67 0.93
CA PRO A 102 10.21 -12.00 1.56
C PRO A 102 11.57 -12.62 1.20
N GLU A 103 11.58 -13.85 0.69
CA GLU A 103 12.80 -14.59 0.35
C GLU A 103 13.36 -14.23 -1.03
N LEU A 104 12.62 -13.48 -1.84
CA LEU A 104 13.03 -13.13 -3.19
C LEU A 104 13.98 -11.93 -3.22
N LEU A 105 15.22 -12.19 -3.66
CA LEU A 105 16.24 -11.18 -3.90
C LEU A 105 15.86 -10.20 -5.04
N ASP A 106 15.13 -10.69 -6.06
CA ASP A 106 14.55 -9.87 -7.12
C ASP A 106 13.02 -10.02 -7.17
N THR A 107 12.33 -8.98 -6.74
CA THR A 107 10.86 -8.94 -6.72
C THR A 107 10.22 -9.04 -8.12
N ARG A 108 10.97 -8.83 -9.20
CA ARG A 108 10.48 -8.95 -10.60
C ARG A 108 10.15 -10.39 -11.00
N ASP A 109 10.78 -11.35 -10.31
CA ASP A 109 10.58 -12.78 -10.55
C ASP A 109 9.54 -13.38 -9.59
N GLY A 110 8.91 -12.54 -8.77
CA GLY A 110 8.08 -12.94 -7.65
C GLY A 110 6.59 -12.67 -7.75
N LEU A 111 5.91 -13.07 -6.67
CA LEU A 111 4.55 -12.68 -6.36
C LEU A 111 4.55 -11.23 -5.88
N ALA A 112 3.77 -10.38 -6.54
CA ALA A 112 3.75 -8.97 -6.22
C ALA A 112 2.46 -8.29 -6.68
N VAL A 113 2.19 -7.14 -6.05
CA VAL A 113 1.05 -6.29 -6.31
C VAL A 113 1.57 -4.89 -6.66
N HIS A 114 1.33 -4.45 -7.89
CA HIS A 114 1.47 -3.06 -8.29
C HIS A 114 0.15 -2.35 -8.02
N ILE A 115 0.19 -1.28 -7.24
CA ILE A 115 -1.01 -0.48 -6.94
C ILE A 115 -0.74 0.93 -7.44
N VAL A 116 -1.66 1.47 -8.23
CA VAL A 116 -1.64 2.83 -8.74
C VAL A 116 -2.93 3.51 -8.35
N LEU A 117 -2.83 4.67 -7.70
CA LEU A 117 -3.96 5.50 -7.32
C LEU A 117 -4.16 6.61 -8.35
N GLU A 118 -5.31 6.59 -9.00
CA GLU A 118 -5.73 7.61 -9.97
C GLU A 118 -7.05 8.24 -9.52
N ARG A 119 -6.99 9.51 -9.09
CA ARG A 119 -8.13 10.24 -8.52
C ARG A 119 -8.73 9.48 -7.33
N ASN A 120 -9.86 8.78 -7.53
CA ASN A 120 -10.61 8.04 -6.52
C ASN A 120 -10.75 6.54 -6.90
N GLU A 121 -9.87 6.04 -7.75
CA GLU A 121 -9.85 4.63 -8.16
C GLU A 121 -8.43 4.07 -8.06
N LEU A 122 -8.34 2.74 -7.89
CA LEU A 122 -7.08 2.03 -8.02
C LEU A 122 -7.04 1.24 -9.31
N VAL A 123 -5.87 1.23 -9.93
CA VAL A 123 -5.46 0.20 -10.87
C VAL A 123 -4.48 -0.72 -10.17
N VAL A 124 -4.84 -1.99 -10.05
CA VAL A 124 -4.06 -3.00 -9.35
C VAL A 124 -3.62 -4.07 -10.34
N VAL A 125 -2.32 -4.34 -10.41
CA VAL A 125 -1.77 -5.42 -11.24
C VAL A 125 -1.14 -6.45 -10.33
N MET A 126 -1.74 -7.63 -10.28
CA MET A 126 -1.29 -8.79 -9.54
C MET A 126 -0.44 -9.67 -10.45
N ARG A 127 0.72 -10.10 -9.94
CA ARG A 127 1.70 -10.85 -10.72
C ARG A 127 2.07 -12.15 -10.01
N TRP A 128 2.22 -13.19 -10.82
CA TRP A 128 2.77 -14.49 -10.44
C TRP A 128 4.00 -14.73 -11.31
N GLY A 129 5.12 -14.15 -10.89
CA GLY A 129 6.37 -14.17 -11.65
C GLY A 129 6.36 -13.28 -12.89
N ARG A 130 7.03 -13.73 -13.95
CA ARG A 130 7.31 -12.91 -15.15
C ARG A 130 6.13 -12.78 -16.11
N THR A 131 5.37 -13.85 -16.29
CA THR A 131 4.44 -14.01 -17.43
C THR A 131 2.98 -13.88 -17.03
N VAL A 132 2.62 -14.36 -15.85
CA VAL A 132 1.23 -14.38 -15.40
C VAL A 132 0.92 -13.10 -14.66
N ARG A 133 -0.08 -12.37 -15.15
CA ARG A 133 -0.61 -11.17 -14.49
C ARG A 133 -2.11 -11.06 -14.66
N LYS A 134 -2.77 -10.48 -13.66
CA LYS A 134 -4.16 -10.04 -13.73
C LYS A 134 -4.24 -8.58 -13.32
N SER A 135 -5.13 -7.84 -13.97
CA SER A 135 -5.32 -6.42 -13.71
C SER A 135 -6.74 -6.19 -13.19
N TYR A 136 -6.86 -5.28 -12.23
CA TYR A 136 -8.13 -4.95 -11.59
C TYR A 136 -8.29 -3.44 -11.52
N ARG A 137 -9.52 -2.98 -11.71
CA ARG A 137 -9.96 -1.65 -11.30
C ARG A 137 -10.73 -1.76 -10.00
N ILE A 138 -10.37 -0.92 -9.03
CA ILE A 138 -11.07 -0.82 -7.75
C ILE A 138 -11.63 0.59 -7.63
N SER A 139 -12.93 0.67 -7.36
CA SER A 139 -13.63 1.91 -7.06
C SER A 139 -14.44 1.75 -5.77
N MET A 140 -15.16 2.79 -5.35
CA MET A 140 -16.06 2.68 -4.19
C MET A 140 -17.21 1.69 -4.40
N SER A 141 -17.54 1.32 -5.64
CA SER A 141 -18.61 0.36 -5.93
C SER A 141 -18.12 -1.09 -5.95
N GLY A 142 -16.80 -1.33 -5.87
CA GLY A 142 -16.23 -2.67 -5.80
C GLY A 142 -15.03 -2.88 -6.73
N VAL A 143 -14.79 -4.15 -7.06
CA VAL A 143 -13.63 -4.63 -7.80
C VAL A 143 -14.07 -5.22 -9.14
N GLN A 144 -13.37 -4.87 -10.21
CA GLN A 144 -13.59 -5.40 -11.55
C GLN A 144 -12.27 -5.86 -12.17
N GLU A 145 -12.20 -7.11 -12.67
CA GLU A 145 -11.08 -7.57 -13.49
C GLU A 145 -11.11 -6.86 -14.85
N ILE A 146 -9.96 -6.35 -15.31
CA ILE A 146 -9.81 -5.64 -16.58
C ILE A 146 -8.74 -6.31 -17.44
N GLN A 147 -8.94 -6.31 -18.76
CA GLN A 147 -8.03 -7.00 -19.69
C GLN A 147 -6.68 -6.27 -19.84
N GLN A 148 -6.66 -4.93 -19.71
CA GLN A 148 -5.44 -4.14 -19.82
C GLN A 148 -5.46 -2.96 -18.85
N ALA A 149 -4.44 -2.89 -18.00
CA ALA A 149 -4.12 -1.68 -17.26
C ALA A 149 -3.36 -0.72 -18.19
N VAL A 150 -4.00 0.36 -18.64
CA VAL A 150 -3.28 1.49 -19.24
C VAL A 150 -2.65 2.27 -18.09
N VAL A 151 -1.46 1.88 -17.67
CA VAL A 151 -0.65 2.66 -16.74
C VAL A 151 0.10 3.68 -17.59
N LEU A 152 -0.41 4.91 -17.69
CA LEU A 152 0.28 5.97 -18.42
C LEU A 152 1.64 6.25 -17.72
N HIS A 153 2.72 6.24 -18.51
CA HIS A 153 4.11 6.28 -18.04
C HIS A 153 4.59 7.65 -17.59
#